data_AF-X0UIU1-F1
#
_entry.id   AF-X0UIU1-F1
#
_cell.length_a   1.000
_cell.length_b   1.000
_cell.length_c   1.000
_cell.angle_alpha   90.00
_cell.angle_beta   90.00
_cell.angle_gamma   90.00
#
_symmetry.space_group_name_H-M   'P 1'
#
loop_
_entity.id
_entity.type
_entity.pdbx_description
1 polymer ?
#
loop_
_entity_poly.entity_id
_entity_poly.type
_entity_poly.pdbx_seq_one_letter_code
_entity_poly.pdbx_strand_id
1 'polypeptide(L)'
;SQESYRHYVQTHLLDPAGMTKTYTVADEWRLANKALGYRRNNGQIERAPTIADSVGWAAGFLVSTIDDVQKWNAALEHGRIVTPENYALMGTSVRTADGGDSGYGFGLFVDSVNDQPRIGHTGGTLGFTTADEYFPKQNLHVIAFTNLRTDPRPGETIANALFDDLFPEIAAAGAKPASGENGDATAKAKALFAEFQSGAESSPLLGAKLDAKMKAG
;
A
#
# COMPACT_ATOMS: atom_id res chain seq x y z
N SER A 1 -3.82 -20.34 21.00
CA SER A 1 -4.68 -21.41 20.48
C SER A 1 -3.82 -22.62 20.09
N GLN A 2 -4.38 -23.83 20.04
CA GLN A 2 -3.75 -25.04 19.47
C GLN A 2 -4.31 -25.37 18.06
N GLU A 3 -5.13 -24.48 17.48
CA GLU A 3 -5.70 -24.62 16.13
C GLU A 3 -4.64 -24.36 15.05
N SER A 4 -4.86 -24.90 13.85
CA SER A 4 -4.06 -24.51 12.69
C SER A 4 -4.32 -23.05 12.33
N TYR A 5 -3.30 -22.33 11.83
CA TYR A 5 -3.43 -20.91 11.49
C TYR A 5 -4.57 -20.65 10.49
N ARG A 6 -4.74 -21.50 9.47
CA ARG A 6 -5.81 -21.37 8.49
C ARG A 6 -7.19 -21.52 9.12
N HIS A 7 -7.34 -22.52 10.00
CA HIS A 7 -8.59 -22.71 10.72
C HIS A 7 -8.90 -21.50 11.58
N TYR A 8 -7.91 -21.02 12.33
CA TYR A 8 -8.07 -19.86 13.21
C TYR A 8 -8.52 -18.60 12.43
N VAL A 9 -7.85 -18.31 11.32
CA VAL A 9 -8.19 -17.16 10.46
C VAL A 9 -9.62 -17.29 9.91
N GLN A 10 -10.01 -18.49 9.45
CA GLN A 10 -11.37 -18.69 8.95
C GLN A 10 -12.41 -18.47 10.05
N THR A 11 -12.29 -19.17 11.18
CA THR A 11 -13.35 -19.26 12.18
C THR A 11 -13.45 -18.05 13.09
N HIS A 12 -12.32 -17.40 13.40
CA HIS A 12 -12.29 -16.27 14.34
C HIS A 12 -12.19 -14.92 13.65
N LEU A 13 -11.80 -14.86 12.37
CA LEU A 13 -11.61 -13.59 11.64
C LEU A 13 -12.58 -13.47 10.45
N LEU A 14 -12.50 -14.38 9.47
CA LEU A 14 -13.24 -14.24 8.21
C LEU A 14 -14.74 -14.54 8.35
N ASP A 15 -15.10 -15.62 9.05
CA ASP A 15 -16.51 -15.99 9.27
C ASP A 15 -17.25 -14.93 10.09
N PRO A 16 -16.73 -14.42 11.22
CA PRO A 16 -17.41 -13.37 11.98
C PRO A 16 -17.47 -12.03 11.23
N ALA A 17 -16.52 -11.75 10.35
CA ALA A 17 -16.56 -10.58 9.46
C ALA A 17 -17.54 -10.77 8.28
N GLY A 18 -18.02 -11.98 8.01
CA GLY A 18 -18.90 -12.28 6.88
C GLY A 18 -18.19 -12.28 5.52
N MET A 19 -16.88 -12.55 5.52
CA MET A 19 -16.02 -12.56 4.33
C MET A 19 -16.10 -13.90 3.59
N THR A 20 -17.26 -14.19 3.01
CA THR A 20 -17.59 -15.50 2.39
C THR A 20 -16.96 -15.74 1.02
N LYS A 21 -16.26 -14.77 0.46
CA LYS A 21 -15.48 -14.85 -0.80
C LYS A 21 -13.99 -14.60 -0.55
N THR A 22 -13.54 -14.79 0.68
CA THR A 22 -12.13 -14.68 1.06
C THR A 22 -11.60 -16.05 1.43
N TYR A 23 -10.46 -16.40 0.82
CA TYR A 23 -9.87 -17.71 0.91
C TYR A 23 -8.36 -17.61 1.11
N THR A 24 -7.75 -18.73 1.48
CA THR A 24 -6.30 -18.88 1.40
C THR A 24 -5.89 -19.14 -0.06
N VAL A 25 -4.62 -18.92 -0.41
CA VAL A 25 -4.07 -19.29 -1.74
C VAL A 25 -4.31 -20.79 -2.04
N ALA A 26 -4.28 -21.67 -1.04
CA ALA A 26 -4.62 -23.10 -1.21
C ALA A 26 -6.06 -23.34 -1.71
N ASP A 27 -6.99 -22.44 -1.38
CA ASP A 27 -8.41 -22.55 -1.66
C ASP A 27 -8.90 -21.52 -2.71
N GLU A 28 -7.97 -20.83 -3.37
CA GLU A 28 -8.30 -19.75 -4.31
C GLU A 28 -9.14 -20.20 -5.51
N TRP A 29 -9.12 -21.49 -5.83
CA TRP A 29 -9.94 -22.12 -6.86
C TRP A 29 -11.45 -22.00 -6.59
N ARG A 30 -11.85 -21.73 -5.34
CA ARG A 30 -13.24 -21.46 -4.95
C ARG A 30 -13.71 -20.07 -5.36
N LEU A 31 -12.78 -19.16 -5.64
CA LEU A 31 -13.10 -17.82 -6.11
C LEU A 31 -13.40 -17.85 -7.61
N ALA A 32 -14.69 -17.84 -7.94
CA ALA A 32 -15.13 -17.73 -9.33
C ALA A 32 -14.61 -16.42 -9.97
N ASN A 33 -14.18 -16.48 -11.23
CA ASN A 33 -13.70 -15.34 -12.01
C ASN A 33 -12.52 -14.59 -11.38
N LYS A 34 -11.62 -15.29 -10.67
CA LYS A 34 -10.37 -14.71 -10.19
C LYS A 34 -9.58 -14.08 -11.36
N ALA A 35 -9.18 -12.82 -11.19
CA ALA A 35 -8.36 -12.12 -12.17
C ALA A 35 -7.02 -12.82 -12.42
N LEU A 36 -6.52 -12.75 -13.66
CA LEU A 36 -5.15 -13.16 -13.98
C LEU A 36 -4.19 -12.02 -13.64
N GLY A 37 -3.09 -12.35 -12.96
CA GLY A 37 -2.05 -11.39 -12.61
C GLY A 37 -1.03 -11.21 -13.73
N TYR A 38 -0.52 -9.99 -13.87
CA TYR A 38 0.44 -9.61 -14.90
C TYR A 38 1.64 -8.88 -14.31
N ARG A 39 2.81 -8.99 -14.93
CA ARG A 39 4.01 -8.24 -14.55
C ARG A 39 4.63 -7.55 -15.76
N ARG A 40 5.39 -6.48 -15.51
CA ARG A 40 6.24 -5.89 -16.53
C ARG A 40 7.62 -6.54 -16.51
N ASN A 41 8.07 -7.05 -17.65
CA ASN A 41 9.37 -7.66 -17.86
C ASN A 41 9.99 -7.05 -19.13
N ASN A 42 11.15 -6.40 -19.01
CA ASN A 42 11.84 -5.71 -20.13
C ASN A 42 10.90 -4.81 -20.97
N GLY A 43 10.05 -4.04 -20.28
CA GLY A 43 9.09 -3.13 -20.91
C GLY A 43 7.83 -3.79 -21.49
N GLN A 44 7.73 -5.12 -21.52
CA GLN A 44 6.55 -5.85 -21.99
C GLN A 44 5.68 -6.34 -20.82
N ILE A 45 4.36 -6.41 -21.04
CA ILE A 45 3.42 -6.98 -20.07
C ILE A 45 3.26 -8.47 -20.38
N GLU A 46 3.51 -9.31 -19.39
CA GLU A 46 3.36 -10.75 -19.48
C GLU A 46 2.57 -11.30 -18.28
N ARG A 47 2.01 -12.51 -18.43
CA ARG A 47 1.30 -13.19 -17.33
C ARG A 47 2.29 -13.50 -16.21
N ALA A 48 1.93 -13.12 -14.98
CA ALA A 48 2.74 -13.43 -13.82
C ALA A 48 2.64 -14.92 -13.46
N PRO A 49 3.72 -15.52 -12.91
CA PRO A 49 3.65 -16.87 -12.37
C PRO A 49 2.71 -16.94 -11.16
N THR A 50 2.14 -18.11 -10.92
CA THR A 50 1.35 -18.38 -9.72
C THR A 50 2.27 -18.54 -8.51
N ILE A 51 1.75 -18.18 -7.34
CA ILE A 51 2.47 -18.32 -6.08
C ILE A 51 2.06 -19.64 -5.43
N ALA A 52 3.04 -20.39 -4.93
CA ALA A 52 2.76 -21.56 -4.13
C ALA A 52 2.17 -21.15 -2.77
N ASP A 53 1.18 -21.87 -2.29
CA ASP A 53 0.51 -21.65 -1.00
C ASP A 53 1.48 -21.68 0.22
N SER A 54 2.67 -22.28 0.07
CA SER A 54 3.73 -22.23 1.09
C SER A 54 4.44 -20.88 1.20
N VAL A 55 4.16 -19.94 0.29
CA VAL A 55 4.80 -18.62 0.22
C VAL A 55 3.87 -17.56 0.84
N GLY A 56 4.43 -16.67 1.66
CA GLY A 56 3.73 -15.56 2.29
C GLY A 56 3.12 -15.88 3.65
N TRP A 57 2.48 -17.05 3.83
CA TRP A 57 1.78 -17.42 5.08
C TRP A 57 0.99 -16.22 5.64
N ALA A 58 1.08 -15.94 6.94
CA ALA A 58 0.39 -14.85 7.60
C ALA A 58 0.61 -13.46 6.95
N ALA A 59 1.69 -13.25 6.20
CA ALA A 59 2.02 -11.97 5.59
C ALA A 59 1.29 -11.69 4.27
N GLY A 60 0.70 -12.69 3.59
CA GLY A 60 0.15 -12.45 2.25
C GLY A 60 -0.54 -13.62 1.55
N PHE A 61 -1.05 -14.60 2.30
CA PHE A 61 -1.68 -15.81 1.77
C PHE A 61 -3.20 -15.71 1.48
N LEU A 62 -3.82 -14.54 1.63
CA LEU A 62 -5.26 -14.38 1.40
C LEU A 62 -5.56 -13.90 -0.03
N VAL A 63 -6.66 -14.40 -0.58
CA VAL A 63 -7.26 -13.97 -1.84
C VAL A 63 -8.69 -13.56 -1.52
N SER A 64 -9.12 -12.39 -1.98
CA SER A 64 -10.38 -11.77 -1.55
C SER A 64 -11.04 -10.98 -2.69
N THR A 65 -12.17 -10.33 -2.39
CA THR A 65 -12.88 -9.38 -3.24
C THR A 65 -12.95 -8.01 -2.54
N ILE A 66 -13.17 -6.94 -3.31
CA ILE A 66 -13.37 -5.60 -2.74
C ILE A 66 -14.54 -5.61 -1.72
N ASP A 67 -15.65 -6.26 -2.07
CA ASP A 67 -16.82 -6.38 -1.18
C ASP A 67 -16.49 -7.03 0.16
N ASP A 68 -15.59 -8.02 0.19
CA ASP A 68 -15.21 -8.69 1.43
C ASP A 68 -14.23 -7.86 2.25
N VAL A 69 -13.29 -7.16 1.61
CA VAL A 69 -12.41 -6.20 2.31
C VAL A 69 -13.22 -5.05 2.91
N GLN A 70 -14.28 -4.59 2.25
CA GLN A 70 -15.20 -3.63 2.86
C GLN A 70 -15.85 -4.17 4.14
N LYS A 71 -16.26 -5.45 4.15
CA LYS A 71 -16.81 -6.08 5.36
C LYS A 71 -15.77 -6.24 6.45
N TRP A 72 -14.51 -6.56 6.08
CA TRP A 72 -13.39 -6.61 7.02
C TRP A 72 -13.22 -5.27 7.74
N ASN A 73 -13.19 -4.18 7.00
CA ASN A 73 -13.06 -2.83 7.55
C ASN A 73 -14.20 -2.50 8.49
N ALA A 74 -15.45 -2.76 8.08
CA ALA A 74 -16.61 -2.57 8.93
C ALA A 74 -16.59 -3.47 10.18
N ALA A 75 -16.06 -4.69 10.10
CA ALA A 75 -15.98 -5.61 11.23
C ALA A 75 -14.92 -5.18 12.25
N LEU A 76 -13.79 -4.63 11.79
CA LEU A 76 -12.78 -4.03 12.67
C LEU A 76 -13.32 -2.78 13.36
N GLU A 77 -13.88 -1.84 12.60
CA GLU A 77 -14.40 -0.55 13.09
C GLU A 77 -15.49 -0.74 14.16
N HIS A 78 -16.41 -1.69 13.94
CA HIS A 78 -17.53 -1.95 14.86
C HIS A 78 -17.21 -2.97 15.95
N GLY A 79 -15.93 -3.30 16.15
CA GLY A 79 -15.48 -4.11 17.26
C GLY A 79 -15.87 -5.60 17.20
N ARG A 80 -16.14 -6.15 16.01
CA ARG A 80 -16.57 -7.55 15.83
C ARG A 80 -15.41 -8.55 15.91
N ILE A 81 -14.22 -8.12 15.51
CA ILE A 81 -13.01 -8.98 15.45
C ILE A 81 -12.03 -8.63 16.56
N VAL A 82 -11.84 -7.34 16.81
CA VAL A 82 -11.01 -6.79 17.88
C VAL A 82 -11.82 -5.78 18.67
N THR A 83 -11.45 -5.45 19.90
CA THR A 83 -12.16 -4.39 20.64
C THR A 83 -11.86 -3.01 20.03
N PRO A 84 -12.70 -1.98 20.29
CA PRO A 84 -12.42 -0.61 19.83
C PRO A 84 -11.05 -0.08 20.29
N GLU A 85 -10.61 -0.44 21.49
CA GLU A 85 -9.29 -0.06 22.01
C GLU A 85 -8.15 -0.70 21.20
N ASN A 86 -8.29 -1.99 20.86
CA ASN A 86 -7.31 -2.68 20.03
C ASN A 86 -7.34 -2.17 18.59
N TYR A 87 -8.50 -1.82 18.05
CA TYR A 87 -8.60 -1.19 16.73
C TYR A 87 -7.89 0.17 16.69
N ALA A 88 -8.04 0.99 17.74
CA ALA A 88 -7.30 2.24 17.86
C ALA A 88 -5.78 2.00 17.89
N LEU A 89 -5.31 0.94 18.55
CA LEU A 89 -3.90 0.55 18.54
C LEU A 89 -3.43 0.12 17.15
N MET A 90 -4.26 -0.52 16.33
CA MET A 90 -3.90 -0.87 14.94
C MET A 90 -3.54 0.36 14.11
N GLY A 91 -4.30 1.45 14.27
CA GLY A 91 -4.08 2.72 13.55
C GLY A 91 -3.16 3.71 14.27
N THR A 92 -2.48 3.31 15.35
CA THR A 92 -1.55 4.18 16.10
C THR A 92 -0.11 3.76 15.84
N SER A 93 0.71 4.68 15.35
CA SER A 93 2.13 4.43 15.11
C SER A 93 2.88 4.10 16.39
N VAL A 94 3.70 3.06 16.36
CA VAL A 94 4.54 2.66 17.49
C VAL A 94 5.87 3.44 17.51
N ARG A 95 6.53 3.49 18.66
CA ARG A 95 7.86 4.09 18.77
C ARG A 95 8.95 3.06 18.58
N THR A 96 10.00 3.43 17.85
CA THR A 96 11.23 2.65 17.74
C THR A 96 12.02 2.70 19.05
N ALA A 97 13.02 1.81 19.21
CA ALA A 97 13.80 1.71 20.45
C ALA A 97 14.57 3.00 20.80
N ASP A 98 14.88 3.82 19.81
CA ASP A 98 15.51 5.14 19.93
C ASP A 98 14.50 6.31 20.03
N GLY A 99 13.20 6.02 20.13
CA GLY A 99 12.14 7.02 20.33
C GLY A 99 11.58 7.64 19.05
N GLY A 100 12.04 7.19 17.87
CA GLY A 100 11.52 7.60 16.58
C GLY A 100 10.08 7.14 16.34
N ASP A 101 9.40 7.79 15.38
CA ASP A 101 8.10 7.36 14.87
C ASP A 101 8.30 6.25 13.84
N SER A 102 7.60 5.11 13.98
CA SER A 102 7.71 4.02 13.01
C SER A 102 6.90 4.25 11.73
N GLY A 103 5.91 5.14 11.77
CA GLY A 103 4.87 5.23 10.74
C GLY A 103 4.04 3.96 10.57
N TYR A 104 3.99 3.09 11.60
CA TYR A 104 3.36 1.77 11.51
C TYR A 104 2.76 1.33 12.85
N GLY A 105 1.49 0.96 12.83
CA GLY A 105 0.79 0.38 13.98
C GLY A 105 0.76 -1.15 13.94
N PHE A 106 -0.30 -1.76 14.47
CA PHE A 106 -0.48 -3.22 14.37
C PHE A 106 -1.08 -3.62 13.02
N GLY A 107 -0.21 -3.75 12.02
CA GLY A 107 -0.56 -4.23 10.68
C GLY A 107 -1.05 -3.15 9.71
N LEU A 108 -0.91 -1.87 10.06
CA LEU A 108 -1.33 -0.73 9.24
C LEU A 108 -0.22 0.32 9.21
N PHE A 109 0.03 0.89 8.04
CA PHE A 109 0.77 2.15 7.91
C PHE A 109 -0.04 3.29 8.51
N VAL A 110 0.67 4.23 9.11
CA VAL A 110 0.13 5.46 9.70
C VAL A 110 0.96 6.61 9.17
N ASP A 111 0.48 7.23 8.10
CA ASP A 111 1.20 8.26 7.37
C ASP A 111 0.26 9.39 6.92
N SER A 112 0.64 10.13 5.87
CA SER A 112 -0.19 11.19 5.32
C SER A 112 -0.02 11.38 3.82
N VAL A 113 -1.10 11.81 3.17
CA VAL A 113 -1.11 12.32 1.79
C VAL A 113 -1.60 13.76 1.83
N ASN A 114 -0.86 14.70 1.25
CA ASN A 114 -1.18 16.14 1.28
C ASN A 114 -1.49 16.66 2.71
N ASP A 115 -0.64 16.26 3.68
CA ASP A 115 -0.80 16.53 5.11
C ASP A 115 -2.13 16.06 5.74
N GLN A 116 -2.85 15.17 5.05
CA GLN A 116 -4.03 14.49 5.59
C GLN A 116 -3.62 13.11 6.10
N PRO A 117 -3.97 12.75 7.34
CA PRO A 117 -3.65 11.45 7.88
C PRO A 117 -4.27 10.35 7.02
N ARG A 118 -3.50 9.29 6.82
CA ARG A 118 -3.89 8.09 6.09
C ARG A 118 -3.49 6.87 6.93
N ILE A 119 -4.42 5.94 7.09
CA ILE A 119 -4.23 4.70 7.84
C ILE A 119 -4.67 3.55 6.95
N GLY A 120 -3.80 2.58 6.71
CA GLY A 120 -4.13 1.54 5.75
C GLY A 120 -3.00 0.57 5.49
N HIS A 121 -3.17 -0.27 4.48
CA HIS A 121 -2.10 -1.15 4.05
C HIS A 121 -2.14 -1.42 2.55
N THR A 122 -0.97 -1.46 1.94
CA THR A 122 -0.81 -1.92 0.55
C THR A 122 -0.45 -3.39 0.49
N GLY A 123 -0.97 -4.09 -0.49
CA GLY A 123 -0.61 -5.47 -0.81
C GLY A 123 0.19 -5.52 -2.09
N GLY A 124 1.17 -6.42 -2.15
CA GLY A 124 1.97 -6.59 -3.35
C GLY A 124 2.43 -8.02 -3.49
N THR A 125 1.97 -8.68 -4.54
CA THR A 125 2.34 -10.07 -4.83
C THR A 125 2.70 -10.24 -6.30
N LEU A 126 3.03 -11.45 -6.74
CA LEU A 126 3.30 -11.73 -8.15
C LEU A 126 2.02 -11.47 -8.96
N GLY A 127 2.07 -10.42 -9.77
CA GLY A 127 1.00 -10.07 -10.68
C GLY A 127 -0.13 -9.20 -10.10
N PHE A 128 -0.10 -8.85 -8.81
CA PHE A 128 -1.16 -8.05 -8.20
C PHE A 128 -0.60 -6.99 -7.25
N THR A 129 -1.26 -5.84 -7.19
CA THR A 129 -1.09 -4.86 -6.12
C THR A 129 -2.45 -4.40 -5.62
N THR A 130 -2.55 -4.17 -4.32
CA THR A 130 -3.77 -3.71 -3.66
C THR A 130 -3.44 -2.53 -2.75
N ALA A 131 -4.44 -1.69 -2.48
CA ALA A 131 -4.42 -0.69 -1.42
C ALA A 131 -5.78 -0.71 -0.72
N ASP A 132 -5.75 -0.59 0.61
CA ASP A 132 -6.91 -0.38 1.46
C ASP A 132 -6.54 0.73 2.45
N GLU A 133 -7.03 1.93 2.16
CA GLU A 133 -6.58 3.17 2.77
C GLU A 133 -7.77 3.93 3.36
N TYR A 134 -7.62 4.40 4.60
CA TYR A 134 -8.60 5.22 5.30
C TYR A 134 -8.05 6.62 5.56
N PHE A 135 -8.84 7.64 5.18
CA PHE A 135 -8.58 9.05 5.44
C PHE A 135 -9.56 9.56 6.51
N PRO A 136 -9.20 9.49 7.81
CA PRO A 136 -10.13 9.76 8.90
C PRO A 136 -10.68 11.18 8.93
N LYS A 137 -9.91 12.19 8.50
CA LYS A 137 -10.40 13.57 8.43
C LYS A 137 -11.51 13.76 7.40
N GLN A 138 -11.52 12.94 6.36
CA GLN A 138 -12.49 12.97 5.26
C GLN A 138 -13.57 11.90 5.40
N ASN A 139 -13.44 11.00 6.37
CA ASN A 139 -14.24 9.79 6.51
C ASN A 139 -14.34 9.00 5.18
N LEU A 140 -13.19 8.85 4.49
CA LEU A 140 -13.10 8.19 3.19
C LEU A 140 -12.29 6.91 3.31
N HIS A 141 -12.88 5.78 2.92
CA HIS A 141 -12.15 4.54 2.64
C HIS A 141 -11.99 4.35 1.14
N VAL A 142 -10.78 4.01 0.71
CA VAL A 142 -10.47 3.67 -0.68
C VAL A 142 -9.85 2.28 -0.74
N ILE A 143 -10.53 1.37 -1.44
CA ILE A 143 -10.04 0.02 -1.72
C ILE A 143 -9.76 -0.07 -3.22
N ALA A 144 -8.51 -0.37 -3.60
CA ALA A 144 -8.09 -0.48 -4.98
C ALA A 144 -7.36 -1.80 -5.22
N PHE A 145 -7.90 -2.64 -6.09
CA PHE A 145 -7.28 -3.90 -6.52
C PHE A 145 -6.81 -3.80 -7.96
N THR A 146 -5.57 -4.21 -8.22
CA THR A 146 -5.00 -4.23 -9.58
C THR A 146 -4.33 -5.56 -9.86
N ASN A 147 -4.44 -6.01 -11.10
CA ASN A 147 -3.83 -7.25 -11.59
C ASN A 147 -2.58 -7.00 -12.43
N LEU A 148 -1.87 -5.91 -12.13
CA LEU A 148 -0.56 -5.60 -12.71
C LEU A 148 0.42 -5.29 -11.59
N ARG A 149 1.49 -6.07 -11.51
CA ARG A 149 2.66 -5.75 -10.69
C ARG A 149 3.63 -4.91 -11.49
N THR A 150 3.72 -3.64 -11.12
CA THR A 150 4.70 -2.66 -11.59
C THR A 150 4.99 -1.70 -10.44
N ASP A 151 6.10 -0.98 -10.52
CA ASP A 151 6.41 0.14 -9.62
C ASP A 151 6.37 1.47 -10.42
N PRO A 152 5.83 2.57 -9.86
CA PRO A 152 5.10 2.64 -8.59
C PRO A 152 3.84 1.75 -8.57
N ARG A 153 3.45 1.27 -7.37
CA ARG A 153 2.38 0.28 -7.20
C ARG A 153 1.02 0.85 -7.63
N PRO A 154 0.35 0.27 -8.66
CA PRO A 154 -0.89 0.84 -9.18
C PRO A 154 -2.02 1.01 -8.15
N GLY A 155 -2.17 0.08 -7.20
CA GLY A 155 -3.23 0.18 -6.18
C GLY A 155 -3.14 1.46 -5.35
N GLU A 156 -1.95 1.79 -4.84
CA GLU A 156 -1.72 3.01 -4.05
C GLU A 156 -1.83 4.26 -4.93
N THR A 157 -1.30 4.22 -6.16
CA THR A 157 -1.44 5.34 -7.11
C THR A 157 -2.90 5.67 -7.38
N ILE A 158 -3.77 4.65 -7.57
CA ILE A 158 -5.21 4.86 -7.76
C ILE A 158 -5.84 5.46 -6.50
N ALA A 159 -5.47 4.99 -5.31
CA ALA A 159 -6.01 5.51 -4.06
C ALA A 159 -5.68 7.00 -3.87
N ASN A 160 -4.43 7.38 -4.11
CA ASN A 160 -3.99 8.77 -4.00
C ASN A 160 -4.59 9.66 -5.10
N ALA A 161 -4.67 9.17 -6.34
CA ALA A 161 -5.28 9.92 -7.43
C ALA A 161 -6.78 10.15 -7.20
N LEU A 162 -7.50 9.16 -6.66
CA LEU A 162 -8.91 9.31 -6.28
C LEU A 162 -9.06 10.32 -5.14
N PHE A 163 -8.17 10.29 -4.15
CA PHE A 163 -8.16 11.29 -3.07
C PHE A 163 -8.00 12.70 -3.63
N ASP A 164 -7.02 12.90 -4.52
CA ASP A 164 -6.75 14.21 -5.14
C ASP A 164 -7.92 14.70 -6.00
N ASP A 165 -8.58 13.80 -6.75
CA ASP A 165 -9.76 14.12 -7.57
C ASP A 165 -10.98 14.51 -6.72
N LEU A 166 -11.20 13.81 -5.59
CA LEU A 166 -12.29 14.11 -4.66
C LEU A 166 -12.03 15.38 -3.84
N PHE A 167 -10.77 15.71 -3.56
CA PHE A 167 -10.38 16.84 -2.72
C PHE A 167 -9.32 17.74 -3.38
N PRO A 168 -9.63 18.36 -4.53
CA PRO A 168 -8.65 19.09 -5.33
C PRO A 168 -8.04 20.28 -4.60
N GLU A 169 -8.79 20.93 -3.70
CA GLU A 169 -8.27 22.04 -2.88
C GLU A 169 -7.24 21.59 -1.84
N ILE A 170 -7.41 20.38 -1.29
CA ILE A 170 -6.44 19.77 -0.36
C ILE A 170 -5.18 19.38 -1.13
N ALA A 171 -5.33 18.75 -2.29
CA ALA A 171 -4.22 18.38 -3.16
C ALA A 171 -3.43 19.62 -3.62
N ALA A 172 -4.13 20.68 -4.06
CA ALA A 172 -3.51 21.93 -4.45
C ALA A 172 -2.77 22.62 -3.30
N ALA A 173 -3.25 22.48 -2.06
CA ALA A 173 -2.55 22.98 -0.88
C ALA A 173 -1.29 22.16 -0.57
N GLY A 174 -1.36 20.83 -0.62
CA GLY A 174 -0.23 19.92 -0.39
C GLY A 174 0.89 20.05 -1.43
N ALA A 175 0.57 20.48 -2.65
CA ALA A 175 1.55 20.73 -3.70
C ALA A 175 2.36 22.03 -3.51
N LYS A 176 2.00 22.88 -2.53
CA LYS A 176 2.70 24.15 -2.29
C LYS A 176 4.03 23.87 -1.57
N PRO A 177 5.09 24.64 -1.88
CA PRO A 177 6.36 24.56 -1.16
C PRO A 177 6.17 24.73 0.34
N ALA A 178 6.96 24.00 1.13
CA ALA A 178 6.96 24.16 2.58
C ALA A 178 7.46 25.57 2.97
N SER A 179 7.04 26.05 4.14
CA SER A 179 7.52 27.34 4.64
C SER A 179 9.04 27.34 4.80
N GLY A 180 9.72 28.30 4.16
CA GLY A 180 11.18 28.41 4.19
C GLY A 180 11.91 27.48 3.19
N GLU A 181 11.17 26.79 2.32
CA GLU A 181 11.77 25.99 1.25
C GLU A 181 12.62 26.87 0.30
N ASN A 182 13.84 26.41 0.01
CA ASN A 182 14.71 27.09 -0.94
C ASN A 182 14.30 26.74 -2.37
N GLY A 183 13.59 27.68 -3.03
CA GLY A 183 13.08 27.48 -4.38
C GLY A 183 14.15 27.10 -5.42
N ASP A 184 15.37 27.63 -5.31
CA ASP A 184 16.47 27.30 -6.23
C ASP A 184 16.95 25.86 -6.03
N ALA A 185 17.06 25.40 -4.79
CA ALA A 185 17.41 24.03 -4.47
C ALA A 185 16.34 23.05 -4.98
N THR A 186 15.06 23.40 -4.78
CA THR A 186 13.93 22.61 -5.29
C THR A 186 13.92 22.55 -6.82
N ALA A 187 14.13 23.67 -7.50
CA ALA A 187 14.19 23.72 -8.96
C ALA A 187 15.31 22.82 -9.50
N LYS A 188 16.50 22.85 -8.89
CA LYS A 188 17.62 21.97 -9.24
C LYS A 188 17.30 20.50 -9.00
N ALA A 189 16.70 20.16 -7.85
CA ALA A 189 16.31 18.78 -7.55
C ALA A 189 15.27 18.25 -8.55
N LYS A 190 14.27 19.07 -8.92
CA LYS A 190 13.27 18.72 -9.94
C LYS A 190 13.90 18.52 -11.32
N ALA A 191 14.82 19.39 -11.72
CA ALA A 191 15.53 19.26 -13.00
C ALA A 191 16.38 17.98 -13.05
N LEU A 192 17.14 17.70 -11.98
CA LEU A 192 17.92 16.47 -11.84
C LEU A 192 17.03 15.22 -11.95
N PHE A 193 15.88 15.22 -11.26
CA PHE A 193 14.95 14.10 -11.31
C PHE A 193 14.37 13.89 -12.72
N ALA A 194 13.97 14.97 -13.40
CA ALA A 194 13.48 14.90 -14.77
C ALA A 194 14.54 14.36 -15.76
N GLU A 195 15.81 14.74 -15.56
CA GLU A 195 16.94 14.24 -16.35
C GLU A 195 17.08 12.71 -16.19
N PHE A 196 17.06 12.20 -14.95
CA PHE A 196 17.10 10.75 -14.71
C PHE A 196 15.89 9.99 -15.20
N GLN A 197 14.69 10.59 -15.13
CA GLN A 197 13.50 9.97 -15.71
C GLN A 197 13.60 9.80 -17.23
N SER A 198 14.41 10.62 -17.91
CA SER A 198 14.68 10.46 -19.35
C SER A 198 15.68 9.34 -19.68
N GLY A 199 16.24 8.68 -18.66
CA GLY A 199 17.24 7.62 -18.80
C GLY A 199 18.69 8.12 -18.77
N ALA A 200 18.92 9.38 -18.38
CA ALA A 200 20.28 9.87 -18.18
C ALA A 200 20.95 9.17 -16.99
N GLU A 201 22.18 8.73 -17.16
CA GLU A 201 22.96 8.03 -16.12
C GLU A 201 23.87 8.97 -15.31
N SER A 202 23.91 10.26 -15.66
CA SER A 202 24.70 11.28 -14.96
C SER A 202 24.07 12.65 -15.18
N SER A 203 24.32 13.60 -14.28
CA SER A 203 23.81 14.97 -14.40
C SER A 203 24.86 15.98 -13.94
N PRO A 204 25.02 17.11 -14.65
CA PRO A 204 25.92 18.20 -14.23
C PRO A 204 25.48 18.86 -12.91
N LEU A 205 24.27 18.56 -12.44
CA LEU A 205 23.74 19.04 -11.16
C LEU A 205 24.24 18.22 -9.96
N LEU A 206 24.84 17.05 -10.19
CA LEU A 206 25.44 16.24 -9.13
C LEU A 206 26.84 16.74 -8.76
N GLY A 207 27.15 16.73 -7.47
CA GLY A 207 28.51 16.97 -7.00
C GLY A 207 29.43 15.82 -7.42
N ALA A 208 30.70 16.13 -7.74
CA ALA A 208 31.68 15.18 -8.27
C ALA A 208 31.81 13.86 -7.47
N LYS A 209 31.60 13.91 -6.15
CA LYS A 209 31.66 12.72 -5.26
C LYS A 209 30.49 11.76 -5.48
N LEU A 210 29.30 12.28 -5.76
CA LEU A 210 28.08 11.47 -5.97
C LEU A 210 28.07 10.90 -7.39
N ASP A 211 28.47 11.72 -8.38
CA ASP A 211 28.70 11.30 -9.77
C ASP A 211 29.70 10.14 -9.88
N ALA A 212 30.84 10.25 -9.18
CA ALA A 212 31.85 9.19 -9.17
C ALA A 212 31.32 7.88 -8.55
N LYS A 213 30.41 7.95 -7.56
CA LYS A 213 29.79 6.76 -6.97
C LYS A 213 28.80 6.10 -7.93
N MET A 214 27.96 6.88 -8.62
CA MET A 214 27.00 6.29 -9.57
C MET A 214 27.69 5.61 -10.74
N LYS A 215 28.80 6.17 -11.24
CA LYS A 215 29.60 5.56 -12.31
C LYS A 215 30.35 4.29 -11.89
N ALA A 216 30.56 4.08 -10.59
CA ALA A 216 31.33 2.95 -10.07
C ALA A 216 30.49 1.67 -9.90
N GLY A 217 29.16 1.76 -9.98
CA GLY A 217 28.23 0.63 -9.75
C GLY A 217 27.90 0.45 -8.27
#